data_AF-T0T095-F1
#
_entry.id   AF-T0T095-F1
#
_cell.length_a   1.000
_cell.length_b   1.000
_cell.length_c   1.000
_cell.angle_alpha   90.00
_cell.angle_beta   90.00
_cell.angle_gamma   90.00
#
_symmetry.space_group_name_H-M   'P 1'
#
loop_
_entity.id
_entity.type
_entity.pdbx_description
1 polymer ?
#
loop_
_entity_poly.entity_id
_entity_poly.type
_entity_poly.pdbx_seq_one_letter_code
_entity_poly.pdbx_strand_id
1 'polypeptide(L)'
;MKEKLTLIVLFTLLLSSCVKEAGRSKRVISGASDLVDSCGESLYYEIDNEQCVSSCTEGFHIADASEIADITESLTEDQQTILSGAKGACLKDSDEIIRPQDSVFINSDFCVCKAKQSVTLNTSPNCPAFCATKTDTQAKLYGSVTVGSEIVNQPLFGNLNGWCTNAIQTGSNPDPATPQCFLTAKTGEQVNVTTFPGTNKFEAVLEPTLLFDTPYVLNIQETRTGTNAQSDYLQVLLKNPVEDDDTGIIRFKGITQYTCLRFLIETDSSSNVSIYSDMARSHFYFRPDNAPPALPDTEKNIVCFNYREHNTRVDNEEYPRLEYRANHFAVWDLNDPRMYLENNQLKANTLIKEEYARRNGGDTLDQDIFSLLQWSNVPQVSGIAGAQPNLGYIMVPFVDKYGFGKCPGTDDYNSTDPLYSVLKDLVGVPTEALYIAVGPTETFTDSQGTSTTVTPDVMFVRESEIKPIWFHIKQDGSKIRPTSLSVRDYTTYFYWPPVANDLDPFTQKGYQKRYTVRAADDLQNEVGNSGIPVGIRPSDKRVACVPAVDSIE
;
A
#
# COMPACT_ATOMS: atom_id res chain seq x y z
N MET A 1 98.42 1.48 29.32
CA MET A 1 99.31 1.56 30.49
C MET A 1 98.44 1.97 31.68
N LYS A 2 98.63 1.28 32.80
CA LYS A 2 97.74 1.15 33.97
C LYS A 2 97.41 2.45 34.73
N GLU A 3 96.30 2.37 35.50
CA GLU A 3 95.99 3.03 36.79
C GLU A 3 95.65 4.54 36.77
N LYS A 4 94.72 5.12 37.55
CA LYS A 4 93.95 4.81 38.79
C LYS A 4 92.76 5.80 38.88
N LEU A 5 91.50 5.39 39.03
CA LEU A 5 90.63 5.39 40.25
C LEU A 5 91.02 6.34 41.41
N THR A 6 90.10 7.25 41.82
CA THR A 6 89.70 7.68 43.21
C THR A 6 88.65 8.84 43.06
N LEU A 7 87.33 8.67 43.18
CA LEU A 7 86.40 8.65 44.35
C LEU A 7 86.44 9.88 45.30
N ILE A 8 85.23 10.35 45.73
CA ILE A 8 84.81 11.02 47.01
C ILE A 8 84.19 12.43 46.84
N VAL A 9 82.84 12.55 46.89
CA VAL A 9 81.97 13.06 48.02
C VAL A 9 81.64 14.56 47.83
N LEU A 10 80.49 15.16 48.20
CA LEU A 10 79.13 14.81 48.63
C LEU A 10 78.45 16.17 48.97
N PHE A 11 77.11 16.20 48.92
CA PHE A 11 76.20 17.07 49.71
C PHE A 11 75.84 18.51 49.26
N THR A 12 74.59 18.60 48.78
CA THR A 12 73.46 19.48 49.20
C THR A 12 73.59 21.00 49.18
N LEU A 13 72.61 21.65 48.54
CA LEU A 13 71.73 22.63 49.21
C LEU A 13 70.41 22.82 48.44
N LEU A 14 69.33 22.77 49.22
CA LEU A 14 67.92 23.02 48.88
C LEU A 14 67.67 24.49 48.59
N LEU A 15 66.73 24.80 47.69
CA LEU A 15 65.74 25.86 47.90
C LEU A 15 64.43 25.52 47.18
N SER A 16 63.34 25.71 47.93
CA SER A 16 61.94 25.49 47.63
C SER A 16 61.26 26.74 47.04
N SER A 17 60.33 26.56 46.10
CA SER A 17 59.07 27.33 46.06
C SER A 17 58.03 26.68 45.14
N CYS A 18 56.81 26.53 45.67
CA CYS A 18 55.60 26.21 44.93
C CYS A 18 55.03 27.46 44.25
N VAL A 19 54.33 27.32 43.11
CA VAL A 19 52.91 27.70 42.89
C VAL A 19 52.51 27.53 41.40
N LYS A 20 51.47 26.70 41.23
CA LYS A 20 50.41 26.50 40.21
C LYS A 20 50.39 27.13 38.81
N GLU A 21 50.03 26.22 37.88
CA GLU A 21 49.03 26.24 36.79
C GLU A 21 49.18 27.08 35.50
N ALA A 22 49.08 26.29 34.42
CA ALA A 22 48.36 26.51 33.16
C ALA A 22 49.02 27.33 32.04
N GLY A 23 49.13 26.68 30.87
CA GLY A 23 49.29 27.35 29.57
C GLY A 23 50.11 26.54 28.56
N ARG A 24 49.45 25.61 27.83
CA ARG A 24 50.00 24.91 26.66
C ARG A 24 50.56 25.89 25.62
N SER A 25 51.69 25.52 25.00
CA SER A 25 51.78 25.16 23.58
C SER A 25 53.21 25.32 23.07
N LYS A 26 53.80 24.21 22.60
CA LYS A 26 54.38 24.19 21.25
C LYS A 26 54.65 22.76 20.80
N ARG A 27 54.09 22.47 19.63
CA ARG A 27 54.31 21.31 18.76
C ARG A 27 55.79 20.95 18.63
N VAL A 28 56.06 19.66 18.59
CA VAL A 28 57.11 19.09 17.75
C VAL A 28 56.43 18.08 16.85
N ILE A 29 56.42 18.37 15.54
CA ILE A 29 56.31 17.37 14.49
C ILE A 29 57.77 16.96 14.22
N SER A 30 58.08 15.68 14.35
CA SER A 30 59.28 15.09 13.76
C SER A 30 58.91 13.74 13.18
N GLY A 31 58.99 13.64 11.86
CA GLY A 31 58.97 12.36 11.17
C GLY A 31 60.24 11.57 11.50
N ALA A 32 60.02 10.38 12.04
CA ALA A 32 60.84 9.20 11.94
C ALA A 32 59.87 8.04 12.22
N SER A 33 59.91 7.01 11.37
CA SER A 33 59.15 5.77 11.51
C SER A 33 59.63 5.01 12.76
N ASP A 34 59.06 5.32 13.92
CA ASP A 34 59.15 4.48 15.11
C ASP A 34 57.90 3.61 15.12
N LEU A 35 58.10 2.30 14.94
CA LEU A 35 57.07 1.28 15.13
C LEU A 35 56.40 1.50 16.50
N VAL A 36 55.08 1.69 16.51
CA VAL A 36 54.36 1.92 17.75
C VAL A 36 54.17 0.58 18.46
N ASP A 37 54.88 0.36 19.57
CA ASP A 37 54.84 -0.93 20.29
C ASP A 37 53.46 -1.26 20.92
N SER A 38 52.58 -0.26 21.15
CA SER A 38 51.16 -0.46 21.48
C SER A 38 50.34 0.83 21.45
N CYS A 39 49.05 0.75 21.13
CA CYS A 39 48.13 1.90 21.19
C CYS A 39 47.47 2.12 22.57
N GLY A 40 47.42 1.07 23.40
CA GLY A 40 46.65 1.05 24.64
C GLY A 40 45.13 1.13 24.41
N GLU A 41 44.34 0.70 25.40
CA GLU A 41 42.87 0.54 25.29
C GLU A 41 42.09 1.85 25.05
N SER A 42 42.78 2.99 24.95
CA SER A 42 42.19 4.33 24.79
C SER A 42 42.34 4.93 23.39
N LEU A 43 43.15 4.34 22.52
CA LEU A 43 43.42 4.82 21.16
C LEU A 43 43.05 3.76 20.12
N TYR A 44 42.65 4.19 18.94
CA TYR A 44 42.43 3.31 17.78
C TYR A 44 43.74 3.13 17.02
N TYR A 45 43.92 1.95 16.41
CA TYR A 45 45.06 1.66 15.53
C TYR A 45 44.67 1.88 14.07
N GLU A 46 45.29 2.86 13.41
CA GLU A 46 45.08 3.14 11.99
C GLU A 46 46.05 2.30 11.16
N ILE A 47 45.53 1.25 10.53
CA ILE A 47 46.33 0.12 10.01
C ILE A 47 47.24 0.56 8.86
N ASP A 48 46.70 1.29 7.88
CA ASP A 48 47.47 1.70 6.69
C ASP A 48 48.55 2.74 6.98
N ASN A 49 48.35 3.56 8.02
CA ASN A 49 49.28 4.61 8.42
C ASN A 49 50.17 4.18 9.61
N GLU A 50 49.98 2.95 10.10
CA GLU A 50 50.70 2.32 11.22
C GLU A 50 50.83 3.21 12.46
N GLN A 51 49.75 3.91 12.82
CA GLN A 51 49.75 4.90 13.90
C GLN A 51 48.57 4.75 14.87
N CYS A 52 48.76 5.20 16.11
CA CYS A 52 47.71 5.22 17.13
C CYS A 52 47.06 6.60 17.21
N VAL A 53 45.74 6.65 17.08
CA VAL A 53 44.97 7.89 16.99
C VAL A 53 43.82 7.92 18.00
N SER A 54 43.47 9.11 18.49
CA SER A 54 42.32 9.26 19.40
C SER A 54 40.96 9.16 18.71
N SER A 55 40.95 9.30 17.39
CA SER A 55 39.82 9.18 16.46
C SER A 55 40.38 8.93 15.06
N CYS A 56 39.69 8.18 14.21
CA CYS A 56 40.14 7.92 12.84
C CYS A 56 40.34 9.23 12.08
N THR A 57 41.42 9.30 11.28
CA THR A 57 41.70 10.47 10.46
C THR A 57 40.72 10.58 9.27
N GLU A 58 40.66 11.74 8.62
CA GLU A 58 39.77 11.95 7.48
C GLU A 58 40.09 10.96 6.34
N GLY A 59 39.07 10.23 5.85
CA GLY A 59 39.23 9.12 4.92
C GLY A 59 39.44 7.75 5.58
N PHE A 60 39.15 7.63 6.89
CA PHE A 60 39.16 6.39 7.65
C PHE A 60 37.92 6.29 8.56
N HIS A 61 37.39 5.09 8.76
CA HIS A 61 36.30 4.80 9.70
C HIS A 61 36.72 3.78 10.77
N ILE A 62 35.95 3.72 11.86
CA ILE A 62 36.15 2.73 12.93
C ILE A 62 35.61 1.39 12.42
N ALA A 63 36.48 0.40 12.30
CA ALA A 63 36.13 -0.93 11.84
C ALA A 63 35.20 -1.65 12.82
N ASP A 64 34.21 -2.37 12.28
CA ASP A 64 33.37 -3.28 13.05
C ASP A 64 34.03 -4.65 13.30
N ALA A 65 33.35 -5.52 14.04
CA ALA A 65 33.88 -6.83 14.41
C ALA A 65 34.07 -7.78 13.20
N SER A 66 33.28 -7.62 12.14
CA SER A 66 33.41 -8.40 10.91
C SER A 66 34.60 -7.92 10.10
N GLU A 67 34.75 -6.61 9.94
CA GLU A 67 35.86 -6.00 9.19
C GLU A 67 37.21 -6.29 9.85
N ILE A 68 37.27 -6.27 11.19
CA ILE A 68 38.46 -6.69 11.94
C ILE A 68 38.78 -8.17 11.69
N ALA A 69 37.78 -9.06 11.65
CA ALA A 69 38.01 -10.47 11.39
C ALA A 69 38.59 -10.71 9.99
N ASP A 70 38.07 -10.00 8.98
CA ASP A 70 38.47 -10.14 7.58
C ASP A 70 39.91 -9.68 7.31
N ILE A 71 40.37 -8.63 8.01
CA ILE A 71 41.74 -8.11 7.84
C ILE A 71 42.77 -8.83 8.71
N THR A 72 42.36 -9.46 9.82
CA THR A 72 43.30 -10.00 10.83
C THR A 72 44.29 -11.00 10.23
N GLU A 73 43.83 -11.85 9.30
CA GLU A 73 44.70 -12.83 8.62
C GLU A 73 45.74 -12.20 7.69
N SER A 74 45.52 -10.95 7.27
CA SER A 74 46.41 -10.19 6.38
C SER A 74 47.43 -9.32 7.12
N LEU A 75 47.27 -9.14 8.43
CA LEU A 75 48.16 -8.34 9.28
C LEU A 75 49.42 -9.11 9.66
N THR A 76 50.52 -8.39 9.86
CA THR A 76 51.74 -8.94 10.47
C THR A 76 51.53 -9.24 11.96
N GLU A 77 52.36 -10.11 12.53
CA GLU A 77 52.30 -10.50 13.96
C GLU A 77 52.41 -9.27 14.90
N ASP A 78 53.23 -8.28 14.53
CA ASP A 78 53.38 -7.03 15.26
C ASP A 78 52.10 -6.17 15.18
N GLN A 79 51.48 -6.06 14.00
CA GLN A 79 50.22 -5.33 13.82
C GLN A 79 49.05 -5.98 14.57
N GLN A 80 48.97 -7.32 14.58
CA GLN A 80 47.98 -8.05 15.37
C GLN A 80 48.16 -7.78 16.87
N THR A 81 49.41 -7.72 17.33
CA THR A 81 49.74 -7.41 18.73
C THR A 81 49.29 -6.00 19.09
N ILE A 82 49.57 -5.00 18.25
CA ILE A 82 49.16 -3.62 18.44
C ILE A 82 47.63 -3.48 18.44
N LEU A 83 46.96 -4.13 17.48
CA LEU A 83 45.50 -4.11 17.36
C LEU A 83 44.81 -4.75 18.57
N SER A 84 45.36 -5.85 19.10
CA SER A 84 44.83 -6.52 20.29
C SER A 84 44.88 -5.66 21.56
N GLY A 85 45.82 -4.72 21.61
CA GLY A 85 45.98 -3.77 22.73
C GLY A 85 45.32 -2.42 22.49
N ALA A 86 44.68 -2.20 21.34
CA ALA A 86 44.01 -0.95 20.97
C ALA A 86 42.53 -0.95 21.37
N LYS A 87 41.90 0.22 21.35
CA LYS A 87 40.45 0.39 21.49
C LYS A 87 39.66 -0.21 20.32
N GLY A 88 40.29 -0.32 19.15
CA GLY A 88 39.73 -0.80 17.89
C GLY A 88 40.64 -0.43 16.70
N ALA A 89 40.25 -0.79 15.48
CA ALA A 89 40.98 -0.40 14.26
C ALA A 89 40.31 0.79 13.56
N CYS A 90 41.13 1.60 12.90
CA CYS A 90 40.69 2.51 11.85
C CYS A 90 41.11 1.93 10.50
N LEU A 91 40.12 1.68 9.65
CA LEU A 91 40.32 1.21 8.28
C LEU A 91 40.21 2.39 7.33
N LYS A 92 41.06 2.38 6.31
CA LYS A 92 40.96 3.37 5.24
C LYS A 92 39.63 3.16 4.54
N ASP A 93 38.90 4.26 4.35
CA ASP A 93 37.70 4.25 3.53
C ASP A 93 38.12 3.74 2.14
N SER A 94 37.51 2.64 1.72
CA SER A 94 37.88 2.00 0.46
C SER A 94 37.74 3.00 -0.69
N ASP A 95 38.81 3.17 -1.48
CA ASP A 95 38.75 3.83 -2.79
C ASP A 95 37.97 2.96 -3.81
N GLU A 96 37.45 1.80 -3.39
CA GLU A 96 36.61 0.92 -4.19
C GLU A 96 35.29 1.62 -4.49
N ILE A 97 35.14 2.00 -5.75
CA ILE A 97 33.91 2.59 -6.25
C ILE A 97 32.87 1.48 -6.33
N ILE A 98 32.13 1.23 -5.26
CA ILE A 98 30.98 0.33 -5.30
C ILE A 98 29.76 1.05 -5.88
N ARG A 99 28.88 0.29 -6.54
CA ARG A 99 27.57 0.83 -6.94
C ARG A 99 26.71 1.00 -5.69
N PRO A 100 26.25 2.22 -5.38
CA PRO A 100 25.45 2.44 -4.19
C PRO A 100 24.09 1.75 -4.33
N GLN A 101 23.70 1.04 -3.28
CA GLN A 101 22.38 0.43 -3.13
C GLN A 101 21.34 1.52 -2.82
N ASP A 102 20.09 1.35 -3.27
CA ASP A 102 18.95 2.22 -2.97
C ASP A 102 19.16 3.72 -3.29
N SER A 103 20.09 4.01 -4.22
CA SER A 103 20.44 5.38 -4.65
C SER A 103 19.84 5.76 -6.00
N VAL A 104 19.01 4.90 -6.58
CA VAL A 104 18.22 5.14 -7.78
C VAL A 104 16.75 5.05 -7.39
N PHE A 105 15.99 6.11 -7.66
CA PHE A 105 14.57 6.22 -7.33
C PHE A 105 13.76 6.36 -8.61
N ILE A 106 12.92 5.38 -8.93
CA ILE A 106 12.08 5.38 -10.13
C ILE A 106 10.96 6.39 -9.93
N ASN A 107 10.90 7.39 -10.83
CA ASN A 107 9.84 8.39 -10.77
C ASN A 107 8.50 7.77 -11.17
N SER A 108 7.42 8.24 -10.55
CA SER A 108 6.06 7.74 -10.78
C SER A 108 5.44 8.17 -12.12
N ASP A 109 6.14 8.99 -12.92
CA ASP A 109 5.65 9.58 -14.16
C ASP A 109 5.95 8.76 -15.44
N PHE A 110 6.16 7.46 -15.30
CA PHE A 110 6.46 6.56 -16.41
C PHE A 110 5.22 6.23 -17.26
N CYS A 111 5.44 5.87 -18.52
CA CYS A 111 4.40 5.46 -19.46
C CYS A 111 4.80 4.16 -20.16
N VAL A 112 3.87 3.22 -20.31
CA VAL A 112 4.09 2.03 -21.15
C VAL A 112 3.27 2.19 -22.42
N CYS A 113 3.92 2.21 -23.57
CA CYS A 113 3.28 2.45 -24.85
C CYS A 113 3.31 1.22 -25.75
N LYS A 114 2.24 0.99 -26.50
CA LYS A 114 2.13 0.00 -27.58
C LYS A 114 1.08 0.47 -28.57
N ALA A 115 1.37 0.37 -29.87
CA ALA A 115 0.44 0.72 -30.93
C ALA A 115 -0.18 2.12 -30.78
N LYS A 116 0.63 3.12 -30.42
CA LYS A 116 0.22 4.51 -30.14
C LYS A 116 -0.70 4.70 -28.91
N GLN A 117 -0.91 3.67 -28.10
CA GLN A 117 -1.75 3.71 -26.91
C GLN A 117 -0.94 3.43 -25.64
N SER A 118 -1.45 3.92 -24.52
CA SER A 118 -0.91 3.59 -23.20
C SER A 118 -1.48 2.26 -22.72
N VAL A 119 -0.63 1.36 -22.23
CA VAL A 119 -0.95 -0.05 -21.95
C VAL A 119 -0.61 -0.48 -20.52
N THR A 120 -0.61 0.45 -19.57
CA THR A 120 -0.45 0.17 -18.13
C THR A 120 -1.52 0.90 -17.32
N LEU A 121 -1.92 0.35 -16.16
CA LEU A 121 -2.96 0.93 -15.29
C LEU A 121 -2.45 2.03 -14.34
N ASN A 122 -1.16 2.05 -14.06
CA ASN A 122 -0.53 3.01 -13.13
C ASN A 122 0.02 4.26 -13.86
N THR A 123 -0.70 4.76 -14.88
CA THR A 123 -0.17 5.82 -15.75
C THR A 123 -0.35 7.21 -15.16
N SER A 124 0.69 8.03 -15.32
CA SER A 124 0.54 9.49 -15.30
C SER A 124 -0.53 9.96 -16.29
N PRO A 125 -1.34 10.99 -15.97
CA PRO A 125 -2.38 11.53 -16.87
C PRO A 125 -1.87 11.94 -18.26
N ASN A 126 -0.56 12.15 -18.42
CA ASN A 126 0.07 12.56 -19.67
C ASN A 126 0.40 11.39 -20.61
N CYS A 127 0.29 10.14 -20.15
CA CYS A 127 0.68 8.96 -20.94
C CYS A 127 -0.12 8.75 -22.23
N PRO A 128 -1.43 9.01 -22.31
CA PRO A 128 -2.16 8.90 -23.57
C PRO A 128 -1.60 9.83 -24.67
N ALA A 129 -1.36 11.10 -24.34
CA ALA A 129 -0.79 12.06 -25.28
C ALA A 129 0.66 11.72 -25.65
N PHE A 130 1.45 11.27 -24.68
CA PHE A 130 2.82 10.82 -24.91
C PHE A 130 2.87 9.59 -25.83
N CYS A 131 2.10 8.54 -25.52
CA CYS A 131 2.07 7.30 -26.29
C CYS A 131 1.50 7.48 -27.70
N ALA A 132 0.61 8.45 -27.93
CA ALA A 132 0.12 8.77 -29.27
C ALA A 132 1.25 9.19 -30.25
N THR A 133 2.37 9.70 -29.73
CA THR A 133 3.56 10.06 -30.52
C THR A 133 4.51 8.89 -30.77
N LYS A 134 4.27 7.74 -30.13
CA LYS A 134 5.15 6.57 -30.16
C LYS A 134 4.67 5.53 -31.16
N THR A 135 5.59 4.78 -31.76
CA THR A 135 5.29 3.83 -32.83
C THR A 135 5.66 2.40 -32.48
N ASP A 136 5.84 2.11 -31.18
CA ASP A 136 6.27 0.80 -30.71
C ASP A 136 5.21 -0.26 -30.96
N THR A 137 5.62 -1.38 -31.56
CA THR A 137 4.77 -2.54 -31.82
C THR A 137 4.64 -3.46 -30.60
N GLN A 138 5.55 -3.33 -29.64
CA GLN A 138 5.59 -4.07 -28.38
C GLN A 138 5.43 -3.09 -27.21
N ALA A 139 4.89 -3.57 -26.08
CA ALA A 139 4.77 -2.82 -24.85
C ALA A 139 6.14 -2.36 -24.37
N LYS A 140 6.39 -1.06 -24.51
CA LYS A 140 7.64 -0.43 -24.17
C LYS A 140 7.44 0.59 -23.07
N LEU A 141 8.13 0.40 -21.96
CA LEU A 141 8.17 1.31 -20.83
C LEU A 141 9.12 2.47 -21.13
N TYR A 142 8.66 3.67 -20.82
CA TYR A 142 9.40 4.93 -20.84
C TYR A 142 9.36 5.51 -19.43
N GLY A 143 10.52 5.57 -18.77
CA GLY A 143 10.62 6.01 -17.39
C GLY A 143 11.74 7.02 -17.18
N SER A 144 11.72 7.62 -16.00
CA SER A 144 12.81 8.44 -15.50
C SER A 144 13.11 8.09 -14.05
N VAL A 145 14.32 8.42 -13.59
CA VAL A 145 14.74 8.21 -12.21
C VAL A 145 15.25 9.52 -11.61
N THR A 146 15.17 9.61 -10.30
CA THR A 146 15.97 10.53 -9.50
C THR A 146 17.16 9.75 -8.93
N VAL A 147 18.36 10.29 -9.05
CA VAL A 147 19.57 9.64 -8.52
C VAL A 147 20.05 10.37 -7.26
N GLY A 148 20.52 9.60 -6.28
CA GLY A 148 21.05 10.11 -5.01
C GLY A 148 22.39 10.83 -5.18
N SER A 149 22.79 11.56 -4.14
CA SER A 149 24.05 12.33 -4.12
C SER A 149 25.29 11.45 -4.34
N GLU A 150 25.23 10.19 -3.93
CA GLU A 150 26.33 9.22 -4.11
C GLU A 150 26.58 8.89 -5.59
N ILE A 151 25.54 8.92 -6.43
CA ILE A 151 25.66 8.74 -7.87
C ILE A 151 26.07 10.05 -8.54
N VAL A 152 25.44 11.17 -8.15
CA VAL A 152 25.71 12.50 -8.75
C VAL A 152 27.14 12.96 -8.51
N ASN A 153 27.64 12.78 -7.30
CA ASN A 153 28.96 13.28 -6.88
C ASN A 153 30.10 12.32 -7.24
N GLN A 154 29.81 11.11 -7.72
CA GLN A 154 30.80 10.13 -8.17
C GLN A 154 31.11 10.37 -9.66
N PRO A 155 32.33 10.84 -10.04
CA PRO A 155 32.67 11.14 -11.42
C PRO A 155 32.48 9.98 -12.41
N LEU A 156 32.56 8.73 -11.94
CA LEU A 156 32.34 7.56 -12.76
C LEU A 156 30.86 7.33 -13.11
N PHE A 157 29.90 7.74 -12.26
CA PHE A 157 28.48 7.47 -12.50
C PHE A 157 27.76 8.71 -13.02
N GLY A 158 27.69 9.76 -12.21
CA GLY A 158 27.03 11.06 -12.49
C GLY A 158 25.51 11.02 -12.72
N ASN A 159 24.99 9.98 -13.35
CA ASN A 159 23.58 9.78 -13.72
C ASN A 159 23.27 8.28 -13.87
N LEU A 160 22.02 7.94 -14.14
CA LEU A 160 21.58 6.56 -14.35
C LEU A 160 22.38 5.85 -15.45
N ASN A 161 22.69 6.52 -16.56
CA ASN A 161 23.44 5.89 -17.64
C ASN A 161 24.84 5.48 -17.18
N GLY A 162 25.61 6.37 -16.57
CA GLY A 162 26.94 6.03 -16.07
C GLY A 162 26.89 4.97 -14.97
N TRP A 163 25.87 5.01 -14.11
CA TRP A 163 25.63 3.96 -13.12
C TRP A 163 25.33 2.59 -13.74
N CYS A 164 24.70 2.53 -14.91
CA CYS A 164 24.39 1.27 -15.60
C CYS A 164 25.49 0.78 -16.56
N THR A 165 26.33 1.67 -17.10
CA THR A 165 27.21 1.34 -18.24
C THR A 165 28.70 1.51 -18.00
N ASN A 166 29.12 2.25 -16.97
CA ASN A 166 30.55 2.50 -16.75
C ASN A 166 31.16 1.42 -15.87
N ALA A 167 32.11 0.66 -16.43
CA ALA A 167 32.80 -0.41 -15.72
C ALA A 167 33.60 0.12 -14.52
N ILE A 168 33.44 -0.52 -13.37
CA ILE A 168 34.26 -0.35 -12.17
C ILE A 168 35.44 -1.34 -12.27
N GLN A 169 36.66 -0.85 -12.05
CA GLN A 169 37.89 -1.66 -12.18
C GLN A 169 38.59 -1.96 -10.84
N THR A 170 37.97 -1.67 -9.70
CA THR A 170 38.57 -1.82 -8.38
C THR A 170 37.93 -2.98 -7.62
N GLY A 171 38.75 -3.89 -7.07
CA GLY A 171 38.31 -4.97 -6.18
C GLY A 171 38.45 -6.40 -6.73
N SER A 172 38.00 -7.37 -5.94
CA SER A 172 38.08 -8.83 -6.18
C SER A 172 37.14 -9.34 -7.30
N ASN A 173 36.22 -8.50 -7.78
CA ASN A 173 35.25 -8.79 -8.84
C ASN A 173 35.18 -7.62 -9.83
N PRO A 174 36.06 -7.56 -10.84
CA PRO A 174 36.00 -6.52 -11.86
C PRO A 174 34.73 -6.62 -12.70
N ASP A 175 34.13 -5.48 -13.05
CA ASP A 175 32.99 -5.43 -13.96
C ASP A 175 33.33 -6.09 -15.30
N PRO A 176 32.34 -6.72 -15.98
CA PRO A 176 32.49 -7.01 -17.40
C PRO A 176 32.78 -5.71 -18.16
N ALA A 177 33.48 -5.80 -19.31
CA ALA A 177 33.84 -4.62 -20.12
C ALA A 177 32.64 -3.74 -20.53
N THR A 178 31.42 -4.25 -20.42
CA THR A 178 30.15 -3.53 -20.62
C THR A 178 29.13 -3.97 -19.55
N PRO A 179 29.07 -3.31 -18.38
CA PRO A 179 27.99 -3.54 -17.42
C PRO A 179 26.65 -3.08 -18.00
N GLN A 180 25.55 -3.64 -17.47
CA GLN A 180 24.20 -3.33 -17.95
C GLN A 180 23.18 -3.52 -16.83
N CYS A 181 22.18 -2.64 -16.80
CA CYS A 181 21.03 -2.76 -15.90
C CYS A 181 19.88 -3.55 -16.53
N PHE A 182 19.12 -4.21 -15.66
CA PHE A 182 17.90 -4.94 -15.98
C PHE A 182 16.75 -4.43 -15.12
N LEU A 183 15.53 -4.46 -15.65
CA LEU A 183 14.33 -4.44 -14.83
C LEU A 183 14.09 -5.87 -14.38
N THR A 184 14.23 -6.12 -13.09
CA THR A 184 14.00 -7.43 -12.46
C THR A 184 12.64 -7.41 -11.78
N ALA A 185 11.79 -8.39 -12.08
CA ALA A 185 10.55 -8.62 -11.36
C ALA A 185 10.83 -9.41 -10.07
N LYS A 186 10.04 -9.19 -9.02
CA LYS A 186 10.08 -10.03 -7.80
C LYS A 186 9.85 -11.52 -8.08
N THR A 187 9.16 -11.82 -9.17
CA THR A 187 8.88 -13.18 -9.68
C THR A 187 10.06 -13.80 -10.43
N GLY A 188 11.13 -13.03 -10.71
CA GLY A 188 12.40 -13.48 -11.26
C GLY A 188 12.64 -13.14 -12.74
N GLU A 189 11.65 -12.62 -13.45
CA GLU A 189 11.79 -12.20 -14.85
C GLU A 189 12.71 -10.98 -14.98
N GLN A 190 13.53 -10.95 -16.03
CA GLN A 190 14.47 -9.86 -16.29
C GLN A 190 14.30 -9.28 -17.69
N VAL A 191 14.24 -7.95 -17.77
CA VAL A 191 14.10 -7.19 -19.01
C VAL A 191 15.27 -6.22 -19.15
N ASN A 192 15.90 -6.18 -20.33
CA ASN A 192 16.98 -5.23 -20.61
C ASN A 192 16.52 -3.77 -20.45
N VAL A 193 17.30 -2.98 -19.71
CA VAL A 193 17.11 -1.53 -19.63
C VAL A 193 18.04 -0.86 -20.63
N THR A 194 17.47 0.06 -21.41
CA THR A 194 18.21 1.00 -22.26
C THR A 194 18.27 2.34 -21.56
N THR A 195 19.47 2.84 -21.30
CA THR A 195 19.74 4.17 -20.71
C THR A 195 20.34 5.11 -21.76
N PHE A 196 20.32 6.42 -21.48
CA PHE A 196 20.82 7.43 -22.42
C PHE A 196 21.90 8.33 -21.80
N PRO A 197 23.04 8.56 -22.49
CA PRO A 197 24.14 9.37 -21.99
C PRO A 197 23.70 10.75 -21.50
N GLY A 198 24.17 11.14 -20.31
CA GLY A 198 23.88 12.45 -19.72
C GLY A 198 22.44 12.63 -19.21
N THR A 199 21.66 11.56 -19.12
CA THR A 199 20.26 11.62 -18.65
C THR A 199 19.97 10.58 -17.57
N ASN A 200 18.86 10.81 -16.85
CA ASN A 200 18.27 9.86 -15.92
C ASN A 200 17.01 9.19 -16.52
N LYS A 201 16.97 9.03 -17.85
CA LYS A 201 15.84 8.39 -18.55
C LYS A 201 16.19 6.97 -18.94
N PHE A 202 15.17 6.13 -19.00
CA PHE A 202 15.33 4.76 -19.42
C PHE A 202 14.14 4.24 -20.22
N GLU A 203 14.41 3.22 -21.03
CA GLU A 203 13.43 2.52 -21.83
C GLU A 203 13.60 1.00 -21.66
N ALA A 204 12.50 0.26 -21.65
CA ALA A 204 12.53 -1.20 -21.56
C ALA A 204 11.39 -1.82 -22.37
N VAL A 205 11.70 -2.82 -23.20
CA VAL A 205 10.69 -3.57 -23.97
C VAL A 205 10.22 -4.75 -23.13
N LEU A 206 8.99 -4.69 -22.64
CA LEU A 206 8.48 -5.61 -21.63
C LEU A 206 7.97 -6.93 -22.24
N GLU A 207 7.53 -6.91 -23.50
CA GLU A 207 7.11 -8.11 -24.22
C GLU A 207 8.30 -8.82 -24.89
N PRO A 208 8.32 -10.17 -24.93
CA PRO A 208 7.30 -11.10 -24.43
C PRO A 208 7.50 -11.52 -22.95
N THR A 209 8.49 -10.94 -22.27
CA THR A 209 8.94 -11.37 -20.94
C THR A 209 7.89 -11.18 -19.85
N LEU A 210 7.18 -10.05 -19.84
CA LEU A 210 6.08 -9.78 -18.92
C LEU A 210 4.74 -10.00 -19.62
N LEU A 211 3.85 -10.73 -18.96
CA LEU A 211 2.54 -11.08 -19.50
C LEU A 211 1.52 -9.97 -19.26
N PHE A 212 0.52 -9.89 -20.15
CA PHE A 212 -0.65 -9.05 -19.94
C PHE A 212 -1.50 -9.56 -18.78
N ASP A 213 -2.25 -8.65 -18.16
CA ASP A 213 -3.18 -8.90 -17.04
C ASP A 213 -2.52 -9.50 -15.78
N THR A 214 -1.20 -9.49 -15.70
CA THR A 214 -0.43 -9.94 -14.54
C THR A 214 0.27 -8.74 -13.89
N PRO A 215 0.08 -8.48 -12.58
CA PRO A 215 0.78 -7.41 -11.89
C PRO A 215 2.22 -7.83 -11.58
N TYR A 216 3.18 -6.98 -11.90
CA TYR A 216 4.58 -7.18 -11.59
C TYR A 216 5.10 -6.04 -10.72
N VAL A 217 5.93 -6.39 -9.74
CA VAL A 217 6.72 -5.42 -8.96
C VAL A 217 8.16 -5.53 -9.47
N LEU A 218 8.63 -4.46 -10.09
CA LEU A 218 9.91 -4.36 -10.79
C LEU A 218 10.87 -3.46 -10.04
N ASN A 219 12.17 -3.69 -10.15
CA ASN A 219 13.22 -2.74 -9.79
C ASN A 219 14.31 -2.72 -10.87
N ILE A 220 15.08 -1.63 -10.97
CA ILE A 220 16.28 -1.58 -11.79
C ILE A 220 17.40 -2.22 -10.97
N GLN A 221 18.00 -3.27 -11.52
CA GLN A 221 19.07 -4.02 -10.88
C GLN A 221 20.29 -4.10 -11.81
N GLU A 222 21.45 -3.85 -11.25
CA GLU A 222 22.72 -4.26 -11.85
C GLU A 222 22.95 -5.74 -11.51
N THR A 223 23.24 -6.60 -12.49
CA THR A 223 23.28 -8.07 -12.27
C THR A 223 24.65 -8.70 -12.54
N ARG A 224 25.69 -7.91 -12.86
CA ARG A 224 26.98 -8.42 -13.36
C ARG A 224 28.20 -8.01 -12.55
N THR A 225 28.08 -7.15 -11.54
CA THR A 225 29.21 -6.68 -10.71
C THR A 225 29.25 -7.31 -9.33
N GLY A 226 28.43 -8.33 -9.07
CA GLY A 226 28.40 -9.07 -7.79
C GLY A 226 27.74 -8.32 -6.62
N THR A 227 27.65 -6.99 -6.67
CA THR A 227 26.94 -6.17 -5.66
C THR A 227 25.42 -6.25 -5.78
N ASN A 228 24.91 -6.62 -6.96
CA ASN A 228 23.48 -6.71 -7.25
C ASN A 228 22.70 -5.44 -6.92
N ALA A 229 23.35 -4.28 -7.04
CA ALA A 229 22.80 -3.01 -6.56
C ALA A 229 21.43 -2.69 -7.20
N GLN A 230 20.46 -2.29 -6.39
CA GLN A 230 19.07 -2.13 -6.81
C GLN A 230 18.53 -0.71 -6.58
N SER A 231 17.57 -0.32 -7.43
CA SER A 231 16.68 0.80 -7.19
C SER A 231 15.54 0.42 -6.24
N ASP A 232 14.72 1.41 -5.90
CA ASP A 232 13.37 1.20 -5.39
C ASP A 232 12.46 0.47 -6.40
N TYR A 233 11.24 0.16 -5.95
CA TYR A 233 10.30 -0.67 -6.68
C TYR A 233 9.23 0.14 -7.41
N LEU A 234 8.88 -0.34 -8.60
CA LEU A 234 7.78 0.10 -9.41
C LEU A 234 6.80 -1.05 -9.64
N GLN A 235 5.50 -0.82 -9.46
CA GLN A 235 4.47 -1.77 -9.87
C GLN A 235 3.93 -1.46 -11.28
N VAL A 236 3.91 -2.45 -12.15
CA VAL A 236 3.30 -2.37 -13.49
C VAL A 236 2.25 -3.46 -13.67
N LEU A 237 1.18 -3.14 -14.40
CA LEU A 237 0.18 -4.10 -14.83
C LEU A 237 -0.14 -3.82 -16.29
N LEU A 238 0.32 -4.70 -17.18
CA LEU A 238 0.17 -4.55 -18.62
C LEU A 238 -1.26 -4.88 -19.06
N LYS A 239 -1.84 -4.05 -19.93
CA LYS A 239 -3.15 -4.25 -20.54
C LYS A 239 -3.03 -4.28 -22.05
N ASN A 240 -3.68 -5.24 -22.69
CA ASN A 240 -3.67 -5.27 -24.16
C ASN A 240 -4.27 -3.96 -24.67
N PRO A 241 -3.60 -3.26 -25.62
CA PRO A 241 -4.22 -2.16 -26.36
C PRO A 241 -5.29 -2.79 -27.24
N VAL A 242 -6.48 -2.91 -26.65
CA VAL A 242 -7.79 -3.25 -27.22
C VAL A 242 -7.74 -3.65 -28.70
N GLU A 243 -7.85 -4.96 -28.98
CA GLU A 243 -8.81 -5.35 -30.02
C GLU A 243 -10.18 -4.90 -29.50
N ASP A 244 -10.89 -4.17 -30.35
CA ASP A 244 -12.20 -3.54 -30.13
C ASP A 244 -13.29 -4.58 -29.83
N ASP A 245 -13.19 -5.28 -28.70
CA ASP A 245 -14.32 -5.97 -28.10
C ASP A 245 -14.95 -5.07 -27.03
N ASP A 246 -15.45 -3.92 -27.50
CA ASP A 246 -16.61 -3.28 -26.88
C ASP A 246 -17.87 -4.16 -26.99
N THR A 247 -17.77 -5.30 -27.68
CA THR A 247 -18.85 -6.27 -27.86
C THR A 247 -18.97 -7.21 -26.66
N GLY A 248 -20.21 -7.50 -26.27
CA GLY A 248 -20.52 -8.41 -25.16
C GLY A 248 -20.79 -7.70 -23.83
N ILE A 249 -20.86 -8.48 -22.76
CA ILE A 249 -21.35 -8.03 -21.45
C ILE A 249 -20.25 -7.26 -20.70
N ILE A 250 -20.60 -6.18 -19.98
CA ILE A 250 -19.70 -5.46 -19.07
C ILE A 250 -19.23 -6.38 -17.95
N ARG A 251 -17.92 -6.47 -17.78
CA ARG A 251 -17.29 -7.30 -16.75
C ARG A 251 -17.69 -6.79 -15.36
N PHE A 252 -17.89 -7.73 -14.44
CA PHE A 252 -18.14 -7.44 -13.04
C PHE A 252 -17.23 -8.26 -12.15
N LYS A 253 -17.02 -7.78 -10.93
CA LYS A 253 -16.13 -8.38 -9.94
C LYS A 253 -16.83 -8.47 -8.59
N GLY A 254 -16.58 -9.57 -7.89
CA GLY A 254 -17.06 -9.75 -6.52
C GLY A 254 -16.33 -8.84 -5.53
N ILE A 255 -17.08 -8.33 -4.56
CA ILE A 255 -16.61 -7.56 -3.43
C ILE A 255 -16.71 -8.43 -2.18
N THR A 256 -15.61 -8.51 -1.46
CA THR A 256 -15.49 -9.28 -0.24
C THR A 256 -15.86 -8.42 0.96
N GLN A 257 -16.60 -8.99 1.91
CA GLN A 257 -16.89 -8.40 3.21
C GLN A 257 -16.01 -9.05 4.29
N TYR A 258 -15.59 -8.27 5.27
CA TYR A 258 -15.05 -8.77 6.53
C TYR A 258 -15.41 -7.83 7.69
N THR A 259 -15.11 -8.26 8.91
CA THR A 259 -15.47 -7.54 10.14
C THR A 259 -14.23 -7.20 10.96
N CYS A 260 -14.25 -6.07 11.66
CA CYS A 260 -13.35 -5.81 12.79
C CYS A 260 -14.14 -5.58 14.07
N LEU A 261 -13.54 -5.95 15.20
CA LEU A 261 -14.05 -5.69 16.54
C LEU A 261 -13.18 -4.63 17.21
N ARG A 262 -13.81 -3.54 17.65
CA ARG A 262 -13.18 -2.52 18.49
C ARG A 262 -13.56 -2.79 19.94
N PHE A 263 -12.57 -3.09 20.77
CA PHE A 263 -12.75 -3.24 22.20
C PHE A 263 -12.66 -1.91 22.92
N LEU A 264 -13.50 -1.75 23.95
CA LEU A 264 -13.25 -0.76 24.99
C LEU A 264 -12.19 -1.30 25.93
N ILE A 265 -11.20 -0.47 26.25
CA ILE A 265 -10.17 -0.78 27.24
C ILE A 265 -10.40 0.12 28.44
N GLU A 266 -10.74 -0.50 29.57
CA GLU A 266 -10.71 0.14 30.87
C GLU A 266 -9.40 -0.24 31.56
N THR A 267 -8.77 0.71 32.24
CA THR A 267 -7.64 0.37 33.13
C THR A 267 -8.19 0.27 34.54
N ASP A 268 -8.04 -0.89 35.17
CA ASP A 268 -8.31 -1.03 36.60
C ASP A 268 -7.30 -0.17 37.37
N SER A 269 -7.82 0.85 38.07
CA SER A 269 -7.03 1.82 38.82
C SER A 269 -6.27 1.20 40.00
N SER A 270 -6.64 -0.02 40.42
CA SER A 270 -5.99 -0.72 41.53
C SER A 270 -4.88 -1.67 41.09
N SER A 271 -4.95 -2.22 39.87
CA SER A 271 -4.02 -3.25 39.38
C SER A 271 -3.22 -2.84 38.15
N ASN A 272 -3.52 -1.67 37.53
CA ASN A 272 -3.00 -1.25 36.23
C ASN A 272 -3.21 -2.29 35.11
N VAL A 273 -4.17 -3.19 35.28
CA VAL A 273 -4.53 -4.19 34.27
C VAL A 273 -5.59 -3.61 33.34
N SER A 274 -5.36 -3.77 32.04
CA SER A 274 -6.37 -3.47 31.02
C SER A 274 -7.49 -4.52 31.04
N ILE A 275 -8.69 -4.08 31.37
CA ILE A 275 -9.95 -4.83 31.31
C ILE A 275 -10.64 -4.49 30.00
N TYR A 276 -11.05 -5.51 29.26
CA TYR A 276 -11.88 -5.36 28.07
C TYR A 276 -13.34 -5.51 28.48
N SER A 277 -14.06 -4.39 28.61
CA SER A 277 -15.42 -4.38 29.17
C SER A 277 -16.52 -4.55 28.12
N ASP A 278 -16.27 -4.10 26.88
CA ASP A 278 -17.26 -4.18 25.80
C ASP A 278 -16.60 -4.17 24.39
N MET A 279 -17.39 -4.43 23.35
CA MET A 279 -16.94 -4.41 21.95
C MET A 279 -17.99 -3.87 20.97
N ALA A 280 -17.53 -3.07 20.02
CA ALA A 280 -18.29 -2.67 18.84
C ALA A 280 -17.81 -3.43 17.60
N ARG A 281 -18.77 -3.81 16.75
CA ARG A 281 -18.51 -4.50 15.48
C ARG A 281 -18.58 -3.51 14.32
N SER A 282 -17.71 -3.64 13.32
CA SER A 282 -17.78 -2.84 12.09
C SER A 282 -17.46 -3.66 10.85
N HIS A 283 -18.24 -3.50 9.78
CA HIS A 283 -18.03 -4.19 8.50
C HIS A 283 -17.21 -3.35 7.50
N PHE A 284 -16.35 -4.01 6.75
CA PHE A 284 -15.46 -3.43 5.74
C PHE A 284 -15.50 -4.23 4.45
N TYR A 285 -15.17 -3.57 3.34
CA TYR A 285 -15.35 -4.12 2.00
C TYR A 285 -14.12 -3.89 1.13
N PHE A 286 -13.75 -4.89 0.35
CA PHE A 286 -12.59 -4.79 -0.53
C PHE A 286 -12.72 -5.63 -1.80
N ARG A 287 -11.97 -5.25 -2.84
CA ARG A 287 -11.80 -6.05 -4.05
C ARG A 287 -10.69 -7.08 -3.82
N PRO A 288 -10.77 -8.31 -4.35
CA PRO A 288 -9.72 -9.32 -4.16
C PRO A 288 -8.30 -8.88 -4.58
N ASP A 289 -8.17 -7.96 -5.55
CA ASP A 289 -6.90 -7.37 -6.01
C ASP A 289 -6.46 -6.14 -5.21
N ASN A 290 -7.24 -5.74 -4.19
CA ASN A 290 -6.94 -4.62 -3.31
C ASN A 290 -7.35 -4.97 -1.87
N ALA A 291 -6.74 -6.01 -1.33
CA ALA A 291 -6.94 -6.46 0.04
C ALA A 291 -6.57 -5.37 1.06
N PRO A 292 -7.20 -5.35 2.25
CA PRO A 292 -6.87 -4.37 3.28
C PRO A 292 -5.45 -4.57 3.80
N PRO A 293 -4.69 -3.49 4.03
CA PRO A 293 -3.37 -3.57 4.66
C PRO A 293 -3.49 -4.04 6.11
N ALA A 294 -2.37 -4.39 6.74
CA ALA A 294 -2.33 -4.63 8.18
C ALA A 294 -2.60 -3.32 8.96
N LEU A 295 -3.32 -3.42 10.07
CA LEU A 295 -3.40 -2.32 11.04
C LEU A 295 -2.02 -2.07 11.69
N PRO A 296 -1.71 -0.82 12.08
CA PRO A 296 -0.46 -0.51 12.76
C PRO A 296 -0.38 -1.22 14.12
N ASP A 297 0.82 -1.65 14.52
CA ASP A 297 1.08 -2.36 15.78
C ASP A 297 0.63 -1.60 17.06
N THR A 298 0.42 -0.29 16.94
CA THR A 298 -0.10 0.57 18.01
C THR A 298 -1.59 0.35 18.28
N GLU A 299 -2.36 -0.15 17.32
CA GLU A 299 -3.83 -0.24 17.37
C GLU A 299 -4.30 -1.58 17.96
N LYS A 300 -3.95 -1.85 19.21
CA LYS A 300 -4.23 -3.14 19.89
C LYS A 300 -5.68 -3.31 20.37
N ASN A 301 -6.46 -2.23 20.35
CA ASN A 301 -7.88 -2.22 20.72
C ASN A 301 -8.80 -2.62 19.55
N ILE A 302 -8.28 -2.76 18.34
CA ILE A 302 -9.02 -3.20 17.17
C ILE A 302 -8.46 -4.54 16.71
N VAL A 303 -9.32 -5.53 16.49
CA VAL A 303 -8.92 -6.82 15.92
C VAL A 303 -9.77 -7.14 14.71
N CYS A 304 -9.11 -7.45 13.59
CA CYS A 304 -9.75 -7.79 12.32
C CYS A 304 -9.53 -9.27 11.95
N PHE A 305 -8.89 -10.05 12.81
CA PHE A 305 -8.57 -11.47 12.64
C PHE A 305 -8.78 -12.23 13.97
N ASN A 306 -8.67 -13.56 13.96
CA ASN A 306 -8.80 -14.38 15.16
C ASN A 306 -7.55 -14.27 16.06
N TYR A 307 -7.46 -13.20 16.85
CA TYR A 307 -6.31 -12.92 17.72
C TYR A 307 -5.99 -14.03 18.74
N ARG A 308 -6.98 -14.85 19.12
CA ARG A 308 -6.80 -15.96 20.07
C ARG A 308 -6.06 -17.14 19.46
N GLU A 309 -6.31 -17.40 18.17
CA GLU A 309 -5.67 -18.48 17.43
C GLU A 309 -4.19 -18.19 17.14
N HIS A 310 -3.87 -16.93 16.84
CA HIS A 310 -2.50 -16.49 16.57
C HIS A 310 -1.74 -16.02 17.82
N ASN A 311 -2.39 -16.02 19.00
CA ASN A 311 -1.82 -15.55 20.27
C ASN A 311 -1.16 -14.14 20.19
N THR A 312 -1.72 -13.26 19.36
CA THR A 312 -1.25 -11.89 19.17
C THR A 312 -2.42 -10.98 18.81
N ARG A 313 -2.35 -9.70 19.21
CA ARG A 313 -3.28 -8.65 18.81
C ARG A 313 -2.72 -7.72 17.73
N VAL A 314 -1.48 -7.97 17.30
CA VAL A 314 -0.87 -7.24 16.18
C VAL A 314 -1.41 -7.84 14.89
N ASP A 315 -2.00 -6.99 14.05
CA ASP A 315 -2.60 -7.41 12.79
C ASP A 315 -1.53 -7.78 11.76
N ASN A 316 -1.88 -8.64 10.82
CA ASN A 316 -1.01 -9.04 9.72
C ASN A 316 -1.86 -9.30 8.47
N GLU A 317 -1.32 -8.94 7.30
CA GLU A 317 -1.98 -9.12 6.00
C GLU A 317 -2.25 -10.60 5.66
N GLU A 318 -1.46 -11.51 6.21
CA GLU A 318 -1.58 -12.96 6.01
C GLU A 318 -2.66 -13.60 6.88
N TYR A 319 -3.15 -12.91 7.93
CA TYR A 319 -4.13 -13.50 8.84
C TYR A 319 -5.53 -13.51 8.22
N PRO A 320 -6.27 -14.64 8.31
CA PRO A 320 -7.65 -14.71 7.88
C PRO A 320 -8.50 -13.66 8.59
N ARG A 321 -9.17 -12.81 7.80
CA ARG A 321 -10.02 -11.74 8.33
C ARG A 321 -11.27 -12.32 9.00
N LEU A 322 -11.73 -11.69 10.08
CA LEU A 322 -12.92 -12.12 10.82
C LEU A 322 -14.17 -12.02 9.95
N GLU A 323 -15.03 -13.03 10.06
CA GLU A 323 -16.31 -13.11 9.33
C GLU A 323 -16.15 -12.85 7.82
N TYR A 324 -15.04 -13.34 7.24
CA TYR A 324 -14.74 -13.23 5.82
C TYR A 324 -15.86 -13.83 4.95
N ARG A 325 -16.46 -13.03 4.07
CA ARG A 325 -17.44 -13.45 3.07
C ARG A 325 -16.97 -13.00 1.69
N ALA A 326 -16.37 -13.92 0.94
CA ALA A 326 -16.03 -13.69 -0.46
C ALA A 326 -17.30 -13.41 -1.28
N ASN A 327 -17.17 -12.54 -2.28
CA ASN A 327 -18.24 -12.23 -3.22
C ASN A 327 -19.59 -11.87 -2.55
N HIS A 328 -19.54 -11.13 -1.43
CA HIS A 328 -20.71 -10.70 -0.67
C HIS A 328 -21.72 -9.94 -1.54
N PHE A 329 -21.23 -9.10 -2.45
CA PHE A 329 -21.96 -8.58 -3.61
C PHE A 329 -21.01 -8.45 -4.81
N ALA A 330 -21.52 -8.10 -5.98
CA ALA A 330 -20.71 -7.81 -7.17
C ALA A 330 -20.91 -6.36 -7.64
N VAL A 331 -19.95 -5.82 -8.35
CA VAL A 331 -19.97 -4.48 -8.97
C VAL A 331 -19.35 -4.56 -10.36
N TRP A 332 -19.67 -3.65 -11.26
CA TRP A 332 -18.99 -3.61 -12.56
C TRP A 332 -17.52 -3.20 -12.39
N ASP A 333 -16.63 -3.89 -13.10
CA ASP A 333 -15.19 -3.83 -12.86
C ASP A 333 -14.62 -2.47 -13.28
N LEU A 334 -13.78 -1.90 -12.42
CA LEU A 334 -13.02 -0.67 -12.69
C LEU A 334 -12.11 -0.81 -13.91
N ASN A 335 -11.72 -2.05 -14.23
CA ASN A 335 -10.83 -2.37 -15.33
C ASN A 335 -11.56 -2.75 -16.63
N ASP A 336 -12.89 -2.70 -16.68
CA ASP A 336 -13.60 -2.85 -17.96
C ASP A 336 -13.34 -1.59 -18.82
N PRO A 337 -12.91 -1.74 -20.09
CA PRO A 337 -12.62 -0.59 -20.95
C PRO A 337 -13.78 0.41 -21.10
N ARG A 338 -15.03 -0.05 -20.94
CA ARG A 338 -16.23 0.80 -21.02
C ARG A 338 -16.46 1.61 -19.74
N MET A 339 -15.75 1.30 -18.66
CA MET A 339 -15.81 2.06 -17.41
C MET A 339 -14.76 3.19 -17.34
N TYR A 340 -14.00 3.42 -18.41
CA TYR A 340 -13.12 4.58 -18.52
C TYR A 340 -13.88 5.86 -18.86
N LEU A 341 -13.34 6.99 -18.40
CA LEU A 341 -13.86 8.32 -18.71
C LEU A 341 -13.38 8.77 -20.08
N GLU A 342 -14.32 9.11 -20.96
CA GLU A 342 -14.11 9.80 -22.22
C GLU A 342 -14.87 11.13 -22.16
N ASN A 343 -14.16 12.25 -22.34
CA ASN A 343 -14.75 13.60 -22.20
C ASN A 343 -15.49 13.82 -20.88
N ASN A 344 -14.94 13.29 -19.77
CA ASN A 344 -15.52 13.37 -18.43
C ASN A 344 -16.86 12.61 -18.25
N GLN A 345 -17.20 11.70 -19.15
CA GLN A 345 -18.33 10.77 -19.03
C GLN A 345 -17.84 9.33 -19.15
N LEU A 346 -18.47 8.39 -18.44
CA LEU A 346 -18.15 6.97 -18.60
C LEU A 346 -18.54 6.52 -20.01
N LYS A 347 -17.63 5.86 -20.72
CA LYS A 347 -17.89 5.33 -22.07
C LYS A 347 -19.16 4.46 -22.10
N ALA A 348 -19.39 3.64 -21.08
CA ALA A 348 -20.61 2.84 -20.94
C ALA A 348 -21.89 3.68 -20.90
N ASN A 349 -21.88 4.82 -20.20
CA ASN A 349 -23.03 5.72 -20.18
C ASN A 349 -23.28 6.32 -21.57
N THR A 350 -22.21 6.72 -22.27
CA THR A 350 -22.29 7.25 -23.64
C THR A 350 -22.88 6.19 -24.60
N LEU A 351 -22.34 4.97 -24.58
CA LEU A 351 -22.80 3.86 -25.43
C LEU A 351 -24.28 3.53 -25.18
N ILE A 352 -24.72 3.48 -23.93
CA ILE A 352 -26.13 3.23 -23.59
C ILE A 352 -27.03 4.35 -24.12
N LYS A 353 -26.62 5.61 -23.96
CA LYS A 353 -27.39 6.78 -24.42
C LYS A 353 -27.54 6.80 -25.94
N GLU A 354 -26.46 6.54 -26.67
CA GLU A 354 -26.44 6.48 -28.13
C GLU A 354 -27.32 5.34 -28.66
N GLU A 355 -27.18 4.15 -28.09
CA GLU A 355 -27.93 2.97 -28.53
C GLU A 355 -29.42 3.08 -28.18
N TYR A 356 -29.76 3.70 -27.04
CA TYR A 356 -31.13 4.03 -26.69
C TYR A 356 -31.75 4.98 -27.71
N ALA A 357 -31.07 6.10 -28.03
CA ALA A 357 -31.56 7.05 -29.02
C ALA A 357 -31.74 6.41 -30.39
N ARG A 358 -30.83 5.52 -30.79
CA ARG A 358 -30.93 4.75 -32.04
C ARG A 358 -32.18 3.86 -32.09
N ARG A 359 -32.52 3.18 -30.98
CA ARG A 359 -33.67 2.27 -30.90
C ARG A 359 -35.00 2.97 -30.63
N ASN A 360 -34.97 4.13 -29.98
CA ASN A 360 -36.16 4.85 -29.54
C ASN A 360 -36.43 6.13 -30.36
N GLY A 361 -36.19 6.09 -31.68
CA GLY A 361 -36.61 7.16 -32.59
C GLY A 361 -35.90 8.51 -32.40
N GLY A 362 -34.72 8.54 -31.78
CA GLY A 362 -33.93 9.74 -31.51
C GLY A 362 -34.14 10.37 -30.14
N ASP A 363 -35.00 9.79 -29.28
CA ASP A 363 -35.16 10.25 -27.90
C ASP A 363 -33.87 10.08 -27.08
N THR A 364 -33.53 11.07 -26.28
CA THR A 364 -32.31 11.06 -25.46
C THR A 364 -32.57 10.52 -24.05
N LEU A 365 -31.53 9.91 -23.46
CA LEU A 365 -31.52 9.50 -22.07
C LEU A 365 -30.64 10.48 -21.27
N ASP A 366 -31.25 11.25 -20.37
CA ASP A 366 -30.55 12.31 -19.63
C ASP A 366 -29.78 11.78 -18.41
N GLN A 367 -30.12 10.59 -17.91
CA GLN A 367 -29.55 10.00 -16.71
C GLN A 367 -28.28 9.17 -17.02
N ASP A 368 -27.26 9.32 -16.19
CA ASP A 368 -26.12 8.40 -16.13
C ASP A 368 -26.51 7.09 -15.43
N ILE A 369 -26.16 5.96 -16.05
CA ILE A 369 -26.54 4.63 -15.58
C ILE A 369 -25.60 4.12 -14.51
N PHE A 370 -24.30 4.37 -14.66
CA PHE A 370 -23.27 3.91 -13.72
C PHE A 370 -22.70 5.03 -12.87
N SER A 371 -22.41 4.71 -11.62
CA SER A 371 -21.74 5.58 -10.67
C SER A 371 -20.68 4.82 -9.89
N LEU A 372 -19.62 5.51 -9.46
CA LEU A 372 -18.51 4.91 -8.74
C LEU A 372 -18.91 4.63 -7.28
N LEU A 373 -18.67 3.42 -6.80
CA LEU A 373 -18.77 3.06 -5.39
C LEU A 373 -17.40 3.11 -4.74
N GLN A 374 -17.26 3.96 -3.73
CA GLN A 374 -16.09 4.01 -2.85
C GLN A 374 -16.53 3.66 -1.44
N TRP A 375 -15.71 2.88 -0.74
CA TRP A 375 -15.98 2.57 0.66
C TRP A 375 -14.70 2.20 1.39
N SER A 376 -14.68 2.42 2.71
CA SER A 376 -13.53 2.07 3.54
C SER A 376 -13.26 0.57 3.54
N ASN A 377 -12.04 0.18 3.17
CA ASN A 377 -11.60 -1.21 3.27
C ASN A 377 -10.91 -1.51 4.60
N VAL A 378 -10.66 -0.52 5.46
CA VAL A 378 -9.93 -0.67 6.72
C VAL A 378 -10.50 0.31 7.78
N PRO A 379 -10.44 -0.01 9.09
CA PRO A 379 -10.75 0.94 10.14
C PRO A 379 -9.93 2.23 10.03
N GLN A 380 -10.58 3.38 10.29
CA GLN A 380 -9.86 4.64 10.44
C GLN A 380 -9.10 4.63 11.79
N VAL A 381 -7.78 4.71 11.71
CA VAL A 381 -6.84 4.66 12.85
C VAL A 381 -5.69 5.64 12.66
N SER A 382 -4.91 5.89 13.72
CA SER A 382 -3.75 6.77 13.60
C SER A 382 -2.69 6.12 12.71
N GLY A 383 -2.21 6.84 11.69
CA GLY A 383 -1.21 6.31 10.74
C GLY A 383 -1.77 5.62 9.51
N ILE A 384 -3.08 5.31 9.48
CA ILE A 384 -3.79 4.90 8.26
C ILE A 384 -4.90 5.92 8.01
N ALA A 385 -4.70 6.80 7.03
CA ALA A 385 -5.81 7.61 6.52
C ALA A 385 -6.92 6.64 6.10
N GLY A 386 -8.16 6.85 6.56
CA GLY A 386 -9.30 5.99 6.27
C GLY A 386 -9.54 5.91 4.75
N ALA A 387 -8.80 5.02 4.09
CA ALA A 387 -8.76 4.93 2.65
C ALA A 387 -10.12 4.42 2.20
N GLN A 388 -10.77 5.16 1.32
CA GLN A 388 -12.00 4.76 0.63
C GLN A 388 -11.61 4.33 -0.78
N PRO A 389 -11.00 3.14 -0.97
CA PRO A 389 -10.68 2.68 -2.31
C PRO A 389 -11.93 2.57 -3.17
N ASN A 390 -11.71 2.70 -4.48
CA ASN A 390 -12.71 2.37 -5.49
C ASN A 390 -13.01 0.87 -5.40
N LEU A 391 -14.27 0.52 -5.16
CA LEU A 391 -14.74 -0.87 -5.18
C LEU A 391 -15.14 -1.28 -6.60
N GLY A 392 -15.77 -0.38 -7.34
CA GLY A 392 -16.29 -0.65 -8.68
C GLY A 392 -17.40 0.31 -9.04
N TYR A 393 -18.05 0.06 -10.16
CA TYR A 393 -19.21 0.81 -10.59
C TYR A 393 -20.49 0.09 -10.16
N ILE A 394 -21.49 0.88 -9.78
CA ILE A 394 -22.84 0.44 -9.43
C ILE A 394 -23.83 1.09 -10.38
N MET A 395 -24.96 0.43 -10.62
CA MET A 395 -26.01 0.96 -11.47
C MET A 395 -26.94 1.78 -10.59
N VAL A 396 -27.25 2.99 -11.05
CA VAL A 396 -28.16 3.89 -10.38
C VAL A 396 -29.59 3.30 -10.48
N PRO A 397 -30.34 3.20 -9.37
CA PRO A 397 -31.69 2.65 -9.42
C PRO A 397 -32.62 3.47 -10.30
N PHE A 398 -33.48 2.78 -11.05
CA PHE A 398 -34.58 3.44 -11.78
C PHE A 398 -35.69 3.76 -10.80
N VAL A 399 -36.33 4.92 -10.95
CA VAL A 399 -37.44 5.35 -10.10
C VAL A 399 -38.67 5.58 -10.96
N ASP A 400 -39.76 4.91 -10.63
CA ASP A 400 -41.02 5.11 -11.34
C ASP A 400 -41.69 6.43 -10.92
N LYS A 401 -42.79 6.79 -11.61
CA LYS A 401 -43.56 8.01 -11.32
C LYS A 401 -44.19 8.06 -9.92
N TYR A 402 -44.22 6.94 -9.20
CA TYR A 402 -44.74 6.83 -7.84
C TYR A 402 -43.62 6.85 -6.79
N GLY A 403 -42.35 6.94 -7.21
CA GLY A 403 -41.19 6.95 -6.34
C GLY A 403 -40.69 5.56 -5.96
N PHE A 404 -41.15 4.48 -6.60
CA PHE A 404 -40.66 3.13 -6.32
C PHE A 404 -39.38 2.85 -7.11
N GLY A 405 -38.37 2.36 -6.38
CA GLY A 405 -37.10 1.95 -6.95
C GLY A 405 -37.21 0.62 -7.67
N LYS A 406 -36.49 0.49 -8.77
CA LYS A 406 -36.44 -0.71 -9.59
C LYS A 406 -35.02 -1.00 -10.04
N CYS A 407 -34.64 -2.27 -9.95
CA CYS A 407 -33.42 -2.82 -10.52
C CYS A 407 -33.81 -3.78 -11.64
N PRO A 408 -33.27 -3.63 -12.87
CA PRO A 408 -33.64 -4.46 -13.99
C PRO A 408 -33.38 -5.95 -13.72
N GLY A 409 -34.45 -6.74 -13.76
CA GLY A 409 -34.38 -8.20 -13.70
C GLY A 409 -34.52 -8.86 -15.06
N THR A 410 -34.58 -10.19 -15.06
CA THR A 410 -34.78 -11.00 -16.28
C THR A 410 -36.04 -10.59 -17.06
N ASP A 411 -37.15 -10.33 -16.37
CA ASP A 411 -38.41 -9.96 -17.01
C ASP A 411 -38.33 -8.57 -17.67
N ASP A 412 -37.58 -7.65 -17.07
CA ASP A 412 -37.40 -6.30 -17.60
C ASP A 412 -36.57 -6.32 -18.88
N TYR A 413 -35.47 -7.07 -18.89
CA TYR A 413 -34.63 -7.24 -20.06
C TYR A 413 -35.36 -7.93 -21.22
N ASN A 414 -36.37 -8.74 -20.95
CA ASN A 414 -37.21 -9.37 -21.96
C ASN A 414 -38.47 -8.57 -22.31
N SER A 415 -38.63 -7.38 -21.74
CA SER A 415 -39.74 -6.49 -22.06
C SER A 415 -39.55 -5.78 -23.40
N THR A 416 -40.58 -5.08 -23.86
CA THR A 416 -40.53 -4.26 -25.07
C THR A 416 -39.95 -2.87 -24.84
N ASP A 417 -39.48 -2.57 -23.61
CA ASP A 417 -38.87 -1.27 -23.30
C ASP A 417 -37.51 -1.14 -24.00
N PRO A 418 -37.31 -0.11 -24.85
CA PRO A 418 -36.06 0.08 -25.57
C PRO A 418 -34.85 0.19 -24.63
N LEU A 419 -34.99 0.85 -23.47
CA LEU A 419 -33.89 1.01 -22.52
C LEU A 419 -33.48 -0.33 -21.93
N TYR A 420 -34.44 -1.16 -21.50
CA TYR A 420 -34.10 -2.48 -20.95
C TYR A 420 -33.54 -3.42 -22.00
N SER A 421 -33.93 -3.28 -23.28
CA SER A 421 -33.30 -4.00 -24.37
C SER A 421 -31.84 -3.59 -24.58
N VAL A 422 -31.51 -2.30 -24.50
CA VAL A 422 -30.12 -1.81 -24.57
C VAL A 422 -29.31 -2.30 -23.37
N LEU A 423 -29.88 -2.20 -22.16
CA LEU A 423 -29.22 -2.69 -20.95
C LEU A 423 -29.01 -4.20 -21.01
N LYS A 424 -29.92 -4.99 -21.58
CA LYS A 424 -29.71 -6.43 -21.77
C LYS A 424 -28.46 -6.72 -22.60
N ASP A 425 -28.21 -5.95 -23.67
CA ASP A 425 -27.09 -6.22 -24.58
C ASP A 425 -25.73 -5.83 -23.96
N LEU A 426 -25.70 -4.75 -23.16
CA LEU A 426 -24.47 -4.23 -22.53
C LEU A 426 -24.23 -4.77 -21.12
N VAL A 427 -25.26 -4.84 -20.28
CA VAL A 427 -25.18 -5.30 -18.88
C VAL A 427 -25.31 -6.81 -18.78
N GLY A 428 -26.20 -7.43 -19.58
CA GLY A 428 -26.28 -8.87 -19.77
C GLY A 428 -26.60 -9.77 -18.56
N VAL A 429 -26.69 -9.22 -17.35
CA VAL A 429 -26.96 -9.97 -16.12
C VAL A 429 -28.11 -9.34 -15.34
N PRO A 430 -29.03 -10.15 -14.77
CA PRO A 430 -30.05 -9.66 -13.85
C PRO A 430 -29.40 -8.90 -12.70
N THR A 431 -30.06 -7.83 -12.26
CA THR A 431 -29.60 -7.04 -11.13
C THR A 431 -30.53 -7.20 -9.94
N GLU A 432 -29.99 -7.02 -8.74
CA GLU A 432 -30.74 -6.92 -7.50
C GLU A 432 -30.41 -5.61 -6.79
N ALA A 433 -31.28 -5.20 -5.86
CA ALA A 433 -31.02 -4.00 -5.09
C ALA A 433 -29.93 -4.21 -4.05
N LEU A 434 -29.07 -3.21 -3.90
CA LEU A 434 -28.16 -3.06 -2.77
C LEU A 434 -28.76 -2.03 -1.81
N TYR A 435 -28.73 -2.35 -0.53
CA TYR A 435 -29.18 -1.47 0.56
C TYR A 435 -28.03 -1.14 1.49
N ILE A 436 -28.15 -0.01 2.17
CA ILE A 436 -27.28 0.33 3.28
C ILE A 436 -28.07 0.20 4.57
N ALA A 437 -27.47 -0.49 5.52
CA ALA A 437 -28.05 -0.75 6.82
C ALA A 437 -27.13 -0.21 7.92
N VAL A 438 -27.72 0.51 8.86
CA VAL A 438 -27.00 1.10 10.00
C VAL A 438 -27.35 0.32 11.26
N GLY A 439 -26.32 -0.12 11.97
CA GLY A 439 -26.41 -0.79 13.25
C GLY A 439 -26.79 0.16 14.40
N PRO A 440 -27.02 -0.37 15.61
CA PRO A 440 -27.23 0.48 16.77
C PRO A 440 -25.97 1.30 17.08
N THR A 441 -26.17 2.54 17.50
CA THR A 441 -25.10 3.33 18.12
C THR A 441 -24.77 2.74 19.48
N GLU A 442 -23.52 2.32 19.67
CA GLU A 442 -23.06 1.78 20.95
C GLU A 442 -22.43 2.93 21.77
N THR A 443 -22.91 3.10 23.00
CA THR A 443 -22.36 4.06 23.96
C THR A 443 -21.82 3.31 25.16
N PHE A 444 -20.54 3.52 25.42
CA PHE A 444 -19.83 2.90 26.53
C PHE A 444 -19.58 3.94 27.60
N THR A 445 -19.86 3.61 28.86
CA THR A 445 -19.57 4.50 29.98
C THR A 445 -18.45 3.89 30.80
N ASP A 446 -17.34 4.61 30.95
CA ASP A 446 -16.20 4.16 31.74
C ASP A 446 -16.51 4.16 33.26
N SER A 447 -15.56 3.62 34.04
CA SER A 447 -15.66 3.56 35.51
C SER A 447 -15.71 4.94 36.20
N GLN A 448 -15.43 6.03 35.48
CA GLN A 448 -15.50 7.42 35.95
C GLN A 448 -16.79 8.13 35.51
N GLY A 449 -17.69 7.43 34.80
CA GLY A 449 -18.95 7.99 34.29
C GLY A 449 -18.83 8.72 32.95
N THR A 450 -17.69 8.65 32.26
CA THR A 450 -17.49 9.26 30.94
C THR A 450 -18.04 8.34 29.86
N SER A 451 -19.01 8.85 29.08
CA SER A 451 -19.57 8.10 27.96
C SER A 451 -18.80 8.35 26.66
N THR A 452 -18.25 7.30 26.07
CA THR A 452 -17.71 7.27 24.71
C THR A 452 -18.73 6.65 23.77
N THR A 453 -19.13 7.39 22.74
CA THR A 453 -20.01 6.87 21.69
C THR A 453 -19.16 6.37 20.53
N VAL A 454 -19.38 5.14 20.10
CA VAL A 454 -18.71 4.58 18.92
C VAL A 454 -19.58 4.79 17.70
N THR A 455 -18.92 5.17 16.59
CA THR A 455 -19.56 5.32 15.28
C THR A 455 -20.37 4.06 14.96
N PRO A 456 -21.64 4.20 14.56
CA PRO A 456 -22.47 3.04 14.26
C PRO A 456 -21.91 2.26 13.08
N ASP A 457 -22.11 0.95 13.13
CA ASP A 457 -21.76 0.05 12.03
C ASP A 457 -22.60 0.34 10.78
N VAL A 458 -21.97 0.25 9.61
CA VAL A 458 -22.63 0.43 8.32
C VAL A 458 -22.34 -0.77 7.44
N MET A 459 -23.41 -1.38 6.93
CA MET A 459 -23.35 -2.62 6.17
C MET A 459 -24.07 -2.48 4.83
N PHE A 460 -23.43 -2.95 3.75
CA PHE A 460 -24.09 -3.20 2.48
C PHE A 460 -24.78 -4.56 2.53
N VAL A 461 -26.05 -4.60 2.14
CA VAL A 461 -26.84 -5.84 2.16
C VAL A 461 -27.67 -5.97 0.89
N ARG A 462 -27.68 -7.18 0.33
CA ARG A 462 -28.39 -7.49 -0.92
C ARG A 462 -29.88 -7.70 -0.68
N GLU A 463 -30.68 -7.39 -1.69
CA GLU A 463 -32.13 -7.55 -1.64
C GLU A 463 -32.55 -9.00 -1.36
N SER A 464 -31.90 -9.96 -2.03
CA SER A 464 -32.07 -11.40 -1.82
C SER A 464 -31.82 -11.84 -0.37
N GLU A 465 -30.88 -11.20 0.32
CA GLU A 465 -30.48 -11.53 1.68
C GLU A 465 -31.42 -10.93 2.73
N ILE A 466 -31.89 -9.69 2.54
CA ILE A 466 -32.71 -9.00 3.54
C ILE A 466 -34.21 -9.27 3.41
N LYS A 467 -34.73 -9.46 2.19
CA LYS A 467 -36.17 -9.64 1.95
C LYS A 467 -36.81 -10.74 2.81
N PRO A 468 -36.15 -11.88 3.06
CA PRO A 468 -36.71 -12.93 3.90
C PRO A 468 -36.87 -12.54 5.39
N ILE A 469 -35.99 -11.68 5.89
CA ILE A 469 -35.80 -11.39 7.33
C ILE A 469 -36.15 -9.96 7.77
N TRP A 470 -36.53 -9.08 6.84
CA TRP A 470 -36.86 -7.70 7.16
C TRP A 470 -38.31 -7.51 7.64
N PHE A 471 -38.54 -6.44 8.40
CA PHE A 471 -39.84 -6.08 8.97
C PHE A 471 -39.98 -4.57 9.15
N HIS A 472 -41.23 -4.12 9.30
CA HIS A 472 -41.57 -2.77 9.76
C HIS A 472 -42.14 -2.82 11.17
N ILE A 473 -42.03 -1.70 11.88
CA ILE A 473 -42.68 -1.47 13.17
C ILE A 473 -43.77 -0.42 12.96
N LYS A 474 -45.03 -0.77 13.25
CA LYS A 474 -46.16 0.16 13.22
C LYS A 474 -46.17 1.06 14.46
N GLN A 475 -47.00 2.11 14.42
CA GLN A 475 -47.19 3.03 15.54
C GLN A 475 -47.66 2.34 16.83
N ASP A 476 -48.40 1.23 16.72
CA ASP A 476 -48.86 0.40 17.85
C ASP A 476 -47.79 -0.57 18.36
N GLY A 477 -46.57 -0.54 17.81
CA GLY A 477 -45.46 -1.42 18.15
C GLY A 477 -45.52 -2.80 17.48
N SER A 478 -46.58 -3.12 16.74
CA SER A 478 -46.68 -4.40 16.04
C SER A 478 -45.72 -4.48 14.85
N LYS A 479 -45.18 -5.68 14.61
CA LYS A 479 -44.27 -5.95 13.49
C LYS A 479 -45.05 -6.51 12.30
N ILE A 480 -44.74 -6.03 11.10
CA ILE A 480 -45.31 -6.53 9.84
C ILE A 480 -44.23 -6.84 8.82
N ARG A 481 -44.51 -7.79 7.91
CA ARG A 481 -43.66 -7.98 6.72
C ARG A 481 -43.84 -6.80 5.76
N PRO A 482 -42.75 -6.32 5.12
CA PRO A 482 -42.85 -5.27 4.11
C PRO A 482 -43.65 -5.72 2.89
N THR A 483 -44.43 -4.80 2.34
CA THR A 483 -45.08 -4.86 1.03
C THR A 483 -44.52 -3.76 0.14
N SER A 484 -44.78 -3.81 -1.17
CA SER A 484 -44.38 -2.75 -2.09
C SER A 484 -44.88 -1.36 -1.68
N LEU A 485 -46.01 -1.26 -0.97
CA LEU A 485 -46.54 0.01 -0.48
C LEU A 485 -45.96 0.39 0.88
N SER A 486 -45.78 -0.56 1.80
CA SER A 486 -45.37 -0.24 3.17
C SER A 486 -43.93 0.25 3.26
N VAL A 487 -43.07 -0.12 2.32
CA VAL A 487 -41.67 0.35 2.28
C VAL A 487 -41.54 1.87 2.12
N ARG A 488 -42.56 2.52 1.55
CA ARG A 488 -42.63 3.99 1.46
C ARG A 488 -43.00 4.63 2.80
N ASP A 489 -43.91 4.00 3.53
CA ASP A 489 -44.58 4.62 4.67
C ASP A 489 -43.90 4.25 6.01
N TYR A 490 -43.06 3.21 6.03
CA TYR A 490 -42.41 2.71 7.24
C TYR A 490 -40.90 2.49 7.06
N THR A 491 -40.17 2.67 8.15
CA THR A 491 -38.75 2.31 8.21
C THR A 491 -38.57 0.79 8.23
N THR A 492 -37.63 0.29 7.42
CA THR A 492 -37.28 -1.13 7.34
C THR A 492 -36.20 -1.49 8.35
N TYR A 493 -36.45 -2.56 9.11
CA TYR A 493 -35.53 -3.13 10.09
C TYR A 493 -35.26 -4.60 9.78
N PHE A 494 -34.14 -5.12 10.28
CA PHE A 494 -33.88 -6.57 10.31
C PHE A 494 -32.91 -6.90 11.45
N TYR A 495 -32.81 -8.18 11.78
CA TYR A 495 -31.87 -8.69 12.79
C TYR A 495 -30.68 -9.34 12.11
N TRP A 496 -29.47 -9.03 12.59
CA TRP A 496 -28.22 -9.50 11.99
C TRP A 496 -27.23 -10.00 13.07
N PRO A 497 -26.45 -11.06 12.81
CA PRO A 497 -26.43 -11.89 11.59
C PRO A 497 -27.70 -12.76 11.45
N PRO A 498 -28.07 -13.19 10.23
CA PRO A 498 -29.23 -14.05 10.03
C PRO A 498 -29.05 -15.40 10.73
N VAL A 499 -30.14 -16.01 11.17
CA VAL A 499 -30.10 -17.35 11.76
C VAL A 499 -30.13 -18.37 10.64
N ALA A 500 -29.15 -19.29 10.63
CA ALA A 500 -29.15 -20.39 9.68
C ALA A 500 -30.46 -21.20 9.80
N ASN A 501 -31.17 -21.33 8.67
CA ASN A 501 -32.43 -22.09 8.56
C ASN A 501 -33.62 -21.56 9.39
N ASP A 502 -33.54 -20.36 9.97
CA ASP A 502 -34.66 -19.69 10.65
C ASP A 502 -34.80 -18.25 10.14
N LEU A 503 -35.73 -18.07 9.21
CA LEU A 503 -36.01 -16.80 8.54
C LEU A 503 -37.20 -16.06 9.20
N ASP A 504 -37.47 -16.29 10.49
CA ASP A 504 -38.44 -15.48 11.22
C ASP A 504 -37.94 -14.03 11.33
N PRO A 505 -38.57 -13.04 10.65
CA PRO A 505 -38.13 -11.66 10.71
C PRO A 505 -38.45 -11.01 12.06
N PHE A 506 -39.34 -11.61 12.87
CA PHE A 506 -39.92 -10.92 14.02
C PHE A 506 -39.22 -11.20 15.34
N THR A 507 -38.45 -12.29 15.46
CA THR A 507 -37.84 -12.69 16.72
C THR A 507 -36.33 -12.45 16.72
N GLN A 508 -35.88 -11.52 17.56
CA GLN A 508 -34.46 -11.28 17.78
C GLN A 508 -33.85 -12.40 18.64
N LYS A 509 -32.73 -12.98 18.20
CA LYS A 509 -31.91 -13.87 19.03
C LYS A 509 -30.90 -13.05 19.85
N GLY A 510 -30.40 -13.60 20.96
CA GLY A 510 -29.54 -12.87 21.90
C GLY A 510 -28.20 -12.37 21.32
N TYR A 511 -27.70 -13.00 20.25
CA TYR A 511 -26.47 -12.58 19.56
C TYR A 511 -26.73 -11.60 18.40
N GLN A 512 -27.99 -11.36 18.03
CA GLN A 512 -28.33 -10.49 16.92
C GLN A 512 -28.46 -9.04 17.37
N LYS A 513 -28.06 -8.11 16.51
CA LYS A 513 -28.34 -6.68 16.64
C LYS A 513 -29.40 -6.28 15.62
N ARG A 514 -30.16 -5.22 15.92
CA ARG A 514 -31.17 -4.68 15.02
C ARG A 514 -30.54 -3.63 14.12
N TYR A 515 -30.57 -3.86 12.83
CA TYR A 515 -30.13 -2.91 11.81
C TYR A 515 -31.32 -2.19 11.20
N THR A 516 -31.05 -1.02 10.64
CA THR A 516 -32.08 -0.20 9.98
C THR A 516 -31.63 0.23 8.60
N VAL A 517 -32.48 0.04 7.59
CA VAL A 517 -32.20 0.50 6.23
C VAL A 517 -32.26 2.02 6.16
N ARG A 518 -31.24 2.63 5.55
CA ARG A 518 -31.08 4.08 5.38
C ARG A 518 -30.89 4.43 3.92
N ALA A 519 -31.34 5.63 3.54
CA ALA A 519 -30.97 6.19 2.24
C ALA A 519 -29.53 6.73 2.30
N ALA A 520 -28.87 6.84 1.15
CA ALA A 520 -27.46 7.25 1.09
C ALA A 520 -27.21 8.66 1.67
N ASP A 521 -28.17 9.57 1.51
CA ASP A 521 -28.12 10.93 2.04
C ASP A 521 -28.30 11.00 3.56
N ASP A 522 -29.01 10.04 4.16
CA ASP A 522 -29.19 9.97 5.62
C ASP A 522 -27.85 9.68 6.34
N LEU A 523 -26.89 9.04 5.65
CA LEU A 523 -25.61 8.61 6.23
C LEU A 523 -24.59 9.72 6.43
N GLN A 524 -24.68 10.80 5.65
CA GLN A 524 -23.71 11.90 5.74
C GLN A 524 -23.67 12.52 7.15
N ASN A 525 -24.81 12.49 7.85
CA ASN A 525 -24.93 12.99 9.22
C ASN A 525 -24.53 11.97 10.29
N GLU A 526 -24.54 10.68 9.98
CA GLU A 526 -24.32 9.58 10.95
C GLU A 526 -22.88 9.06 10.92
N VAL A 527 -22.23 9.04 9.74
CA VAL A 527 -20.90 8.42 9.55
C VAL A 527 -19.91 9.26 8.73
N GLY A 528 -20.28 10.48 8.33
CA GLY A 528 -19.43 11.39 7.55
C GLY A 528 -19.49 11.15 6.03
N ASN A 529 -18.47 11.59 5.29
CA ASN A 529 -18.45 11.47 3.83
C ASN A 529 -18.35 10.00 3.43
N SER A 530 -19.45 9.44 2.93
CA SER A 530 -19.65 8.00 2.76
C SER A 530 -19.02 7.45 1.48
N GLY A 531 -18.53 8.30 0.56
CA GLY A 531 -18.06 7.85 -0.76
C GLY A 531 -19.18 7.24 -1.64
N ILE A 532 -20.43 7.34 -1.17
CA ILE A 532 -21.62 6.80 -1.83
C ILE A 532 -22.27 7.93 -2.65
N PRO A 533 -22.60 7.67 -3.93
CA PRO A 533 -23.34 8.63 -4.75
C PRO A 533 -24.67 9.02 -4.11
N VAL A 534 -24.89 10.33 -3.96
CA VAL A 534 -26.15 10.91 -3.48
C VAL A 534 -26.90 11.56 -4.66
N GLY A 535 -28.22 11.46 -4.69
CA GLY A 535 -29.03 12.14 -5.71
C GLY A 535 -30.33 11.44 -6.09
N ILE A 536 -30.40 10.11 -5.98
CA ILE A 536 -31.63 9.35 -6.20
C ILE A 536 -32.07 8.72 -4.89
N ARG A 537 -33.33 8.95 -4.51
CA ARG A 537 -33.92 8.48 -3.25
C ARG A 537 -35.21 7.70 -3.50
N PRO A 538 -35.11 6.42 -3.89
CA PRO A 538 -36.28 5.58 -4.05
C PRO A 538 -36.98 5.37 -2.69
N SER A 539 -38.29 5.13 -2.71
CA SER A 539 -39.11 4.98 -1.50
C SER A 539 -38.62 3.86 -0.57
N ASP A 540 -38.08 2.79 -1.13
CA ASP A 540 -37.53 1.65 -0.38
C ASP A 540 -36.06 1.85 0.05
N LYS A 541 -35.47 3.01 -0.25
CA LYS A 541 -34.12 3.42 0.15
C LYS A 541 -32.99 2.55 -0.40
N ARG A 542 -33.22 1.80 -1.49
CA ARG A 542 -32.13 1.12 -2.20
C ARG A 542 -31.09 2.16 -2.65
N VAL A 543 -29.81 1.86 -2.47
CA VAL A 543 -28.72 2.75 -2.91
C VAL A 543 -28.33 2.48 -4.37
N ALA A 544 -28.40 1.22 -4.79
CA ALA A 544 -27.86 0.79 -6.06
C ALA A 544 -28.57 -0.45 -6.60
N CYS A 545 -28.34 -0.71 -7.88
CA CYS A 545 -28.53 -2.00 -8.50
C CYS A 545 -27.16 -2.63 -8.74
N VAL A 546 -27.00 -3.88 -8.35
CA VAL A 546 -25.77 -4.67 -8.50
C VAL A 546 -26.08 -5.98 -9.24
N PRO A 547 -25.12 -6.60 -9.94
CA PRO A 547 -25.32 -7.94 -10.49
C PRO A 547 -25.82 -8.92 -9.42
N ALA A 548 -26.84 -9.70 -9.73
CA ALA A 548 -27.36 -10.73 -8.83
C ALA A 548 -26.36 -11.89 -8.75
N VAL A 549 -25.76 -12.08 -7.58
CA VAL A 549 -24.58 -12.95 -7.37
C VAL A 549 -24.93 -14.40 -7.08
N ASP A 550 -26.20 -14.78 -7.19
CA ASP A 550 -26.68 -16.15 -6.92
C ASP A 550 -26.20 -17.19 -7.95
N SER A 551 -25.19 -16.86 -8.77
CA SER A 551 -24.70 -17.63 -9.92
C SER A 551 -23.17 -17.60 -10.15
N ILE A 552 -22.37 -17.14 -9.19
CA ILE A 552 -20.90 -17.31 -9.29
C ILE A 552 -20.52 -18.62 -8.57
N GLU A 553 -20.55 -19.72 -9.32
CA GLU A 553 -19.90 -20.99 -8.94
C GLU A 553 -18.37 -20.88 -9.01
#